data_AF-A0A381UBF5-F1
#
_entry.id   AF-A0A381UBF5-F1
#
_cell.length_a   1.000
_cell.length_b   1.000
_cell.length_c   1.000
_cell.angle_alpha   90.00
_cell.angle_beta   90.00
_cell.angle_gamma   90.00
#
_symmetry.space_group_name_H-M   'P 1'
#
loop_
_entity.id
_entity.type
_entity.pdbx_description
1 polymer ?
#
loop_
_entity_poly.entity_id
_entity_poly.type
_entity_poly.pdbx_seq_one_letter_code
_entity_poly.pdbx_strand_id
1 'polypeptide(L)'
;MAVEVPKMSFKTISSRYDGPALEAEILEFWRENRIFDLTLAQSRERPLFTFNEGPPTANGRPGIHHVLARTFKDIYPRFKTMRGYHAPRKGGWDTHGLPVEHEIEKELGIFDKQEIEAQIGVAEFTRRCRESVMRYIADWEKMT
;
A
#
# COMPACT_ATOMS: atom_id res chain seq x y z
N MET A 1 24.58 4.91 -52.70
CA MET A 1 24.35 3.93 -51.63
C MET A 1 23.27 4.51 -50.73
N ALA A 2 22.08 3.91 -50.68
CA ALA A 2 21.03 4.36 -49.78
C ALA A 2 21.35 3.87 -48.36
N VAL A 3 21.36 4.79 -47.40
CA VAL A 3 21.53 4.48 -45.98
C VAL A 3 20.23 3.86 -45.49
N GLU A 4 20.27 2.59 -45.12
CA GLU A 4 19.16 1.88 -44.48
C GLU A 4 18.98 2.44 -43.06
N VAL A 5 17.90 3.19 -42.83
CA VAL A 5 17.53 3.64 -41.49
C VAL A 5 16.89 2.45 -40.78
N PRO A 6 17.37 2.03 -39.59
CA PRO A 6 16.78 0.89 -38.88
C PRO A 6 15.33 1.23 -38.54
N LYS A 7 14.40 0.41 -39.02
CA LYS A 7 12.99 0.54 -38.73
C LYS A 7 12.79 0.19 -37.25
N MET A 8 12.80 1.20 -36.37
CA MET A 8 12.38 1.05 -34.97
C MET A 8 10.92 0.61 -34.96
N SER A 9 10.67 -0.70 -34.92
CA SER A 9 9.30 -1.23 -34.97
C SER A 9 8.69 -1.10 -33.58
N PHE A 10 7.87 -0.09 -33.38
CA PHE A 10 6.95 -0.06 -32.25
C PHE A 10 6.01 -1.28 -32.33
N LYS A 11 5.70 -1.88 -31.19
CA LYS A 11 4.69 -2.95 -31.10
C LYS A 11 3.35 -2.39 -31.59
N THR A 12 2.71 -3.07 -32.54
CA THR A 12 1.36 -2.71 -32.96
C THR A 12 0.41 -2.89 -31.78
N ILE A 13 -0.32 -1.83 -31.43
CA ILE A 13 -1.28 -1.84 -30.32
C ILE A 13 -2.72 -1.84 -30.84
N SER A 14 -3.63 -2.38 -30.02
CA SER A 14 -5.07 -2.24 -30.25
C SER A 14 -5.46 -0.76 -30.22
N SER A 15 -6.42 -0.36 -31.06
CA SER A 15 -7.04 0.97 -30.99
C SER A 15 -7.93 1.16 -29.77
N ARG A 16 -8.36 0.05 -29.13
CA ARG A 16 -9.13 0.07 -27.89
C ARG A 16 -8.18 0.02 -26.69
N TYR A 17 -8.22 1.06 -25.87
CA TYR A 17 -7.50 1.12 -24.59
C TYR A 17 -8.12 0.17 -23.56
N ASP A 18 -7.28 -0.66 -22.95
CA ASP A 18 -7.61 -1.49 -21.80
C ASP A 18 -6.60 -1.19 -20.67
N GLY A 19 -6.92 -0.17 -19.89
CA GLY A 19 -6.07 0.28 -18.78
C GLY A 19 -5.85 -0.78 -17.70
N PRO A 20 -6.92 -1.41 -17.15
CA PRO A 20 -6.75 -2.42 -16.11
C PRO A 20 -5.85 -3.59 -16.54
N ALA A 21 -6.00 -4.09 -17.78
CA ALA A 21 -5.14 -5.16 -18.28
C ALA A 21 -3.67 -4.71 -18.41
N LEU A 22 -3.45 -3.49 -18.93
CA LEU A 22 -2.11 -2.90 -19.05
C LEU A 22 -1.46 -2.66 -17.69
N GLU A 23 -2.20 -2.12 -16.72
CA GLU A 23 -1.72 -1.89 -15.36
C GLU A 23 -1.32 -3.20 -14.68
N ALA A 24 -2.10 -4.28 -14.87
CA ALA A 24 -1.76 -5.61 -14.36
C ALA A 24 -0.49 -6.18 -15.02
N GLU A 25 -0.33 -6.03 -16.34
CA GLU A 25 0.89 -6.44 -17.06
C GLU A 25 2.13 -5.70 -16.53
N ILE A 26 2.05 -4.39 -16.35
CA ILE A 26 3.15 -3.57 -15.84
C ILE A 26 3.46 -3.88 -14.37
N LEU A 27 2.44 -4.12 -13.55
CA LEU A 27 2.62 -4.49 -12.15
C LEU A 27 3.35 -5.82 -12.02
N GLU A 28 3.00 -6.82 -12.83
CA GLU A 28 3.69 -8.10 -12.86
C GLU A 28 5.15 -7.94 -13.31
N PHE A 29 5.38 -7.17 -14.38
CA PHE A 29 6.72 -6.85 -14.84
C PHE A 29 7.56 -6.19 -13.71
N TRP A 30 7.01 -5.24 -12.96
CA TRP A 30 7.71 -4.62 -11.82
C TRP A 30 8.02 -5.61 -10.70
N ARG A 31 7.12 -6.56 -10.44
CA ARG A 31 7.27 -7.60 -9.41
C ARG A 31 8.36 -8.60 -9.78
N GLU A 32 8.29 -9.18 -10.99
CA GLU A 32 9.26 -10.16 -11.49
C GLU A 32 10.69 -9.57 -11.54
N ASN A 33 10.81 -8.31 -11.93
CA ASN A 33 12.09 -7.63 -12.06
C ASN A 33 12.53 -6.88 -10.79
N ARG A 34 11.76 -6.98 -9.69
CA ARG A 34 12.03 -6.30 -8.42
C ARG A 34 12.37 -4.81 -8.58
N ILE A 35 11.62 -4.11 -9.43
CA ILE A 35 11.96 -2.75 -9.88
C ILE A 35 12.09 -1.78 -8.70
N PHE A 36 11.21 -1.86 -7.71
CA PHE A 36 11.29 -1.00 -6.52
C PHE A 36 12.63 -1.16 -5.78
N ASP A 37 13.05 -2.39 -5.50
CA ASP A 37 14.33 -2.68 -4.83
C ASP A 37 15.52 -2.18 -5.64
N LEU A 38 15.48 -2.36 -6.96
CA LEU A 38 16.51 -1.83 -7.87
C LEU A 38 16.60 -0.31 -7.78
N THR A 39 15.47 0.40 -7.72
CA THR A 39 15.48 1.87 -7.59
C THR A 39 16.14 2.34 -6.29
N LEU A 40 15.96 1.59 -5.19
CA LEU A 40 16.60 1.87 -3.91
C LEU A 40 18.09 1.54 -3.93
N ALA A 41 18.47 0.39 -4.48
CA ALA A 41 19.86 -0.03 -4.59
C ALA A 41 20.69 0.95 -5.44
N GLN A 42 20.16 1.38 -6.59
CA GLN A 42 20.82 2.34 -7.49
C GLN A 42 20.96 3.75 -6.90
N SER A 43 20.18 4.08 -5.87
CA SER A 43 20.18 5.39 -5.25
C SER A 43 20.88 5.42 -3.89
N ARG A 44 21.42 4.30 -3.38
CA ARG A 44 21.90 4.18 -1.99
C ARG A 44 22.90 5.26 -1.54
N GLU A 45 23.80 5.67 -2.42
CA GLU A 45 24.85 6.67 -2.13
C GLU A 45 24.40 8.12 -2.43
N ARG A 46 23.13 8.33 -2.79
CA ARG A 46 22.57 9.64 -3.11
C ARG A 46 22.06 10.35 -1.84
N PRO A 47 21.89 11.68 -1.87
CA PRO A 47 21.31 12.42 -0.74
C PRO A 47 19.96 11.85 -0.31
N LEU A 48 19.78 11.67 1.00
CA LEU A 48 18.57 11.11 1.57
C LEU A 48 17.39 12.09 1.44
N PHE A 49 16.26 11.58 0.97
CA PHE A 49 14.95 12.21 1.09
C PHE A 49 14.07 11.32 1.96
N THR A 50 13.82 11.76 3.19
CA THR A 50 12.95 11.05 4.13
C THR A 50 11.51 11.51 3.98
N PHE A 51 10.60 10.55 3.90
CA PHE A 51 9.16 10.76 3.93
C PHE A 51 8.55 9.88 5.02
N ASN A 52 7.73 10.48 5.87
CA ASN A 52 7.02 9.77 6.93
C ASN A 52 5.56 9.56 6.51
N GLU A 53 5.18 8.31 6.37
CA GLU A 53 3.80 7.90 6.14
C GLU A 53 3.05 7.94 7.47
N GLY A 54 1.92 8.63 7.52
CA GLY A 54 1.04 8.59 8.69
C GLY A 54 0.27 7.27 8.68
N PRO A 55 0.50 6.36 9.64
CA PRO A 55 -0.01 5.00 9.58
C PRO A 55 -1.54 5.02 9.63
N PRO A 56 -2.25 4.46 8.63
CA PRO A 56 -3.69 4.29 8.73
C PRO A 56 -4.03 3.31 9.85
N THR A 57 -5.15 3.56 10.54
CA THR A 57 -5.69 2.61 11.50
C THR A 57 -6.27 1.39 10.77
N ALA A 58 -5.84 0.19 11.14
CA ALA A 58 -6.24 -1.06 10.51
C ALA A 58 -7.58 -1.59 11.05
N ASN A 59 -8.63 -0.78 10.96
CA ASN A 59 -9.97 -1.10 11.48
C ASN A 59 -11.06 -1.10 10.40
N GLY A 60 -10.68 -1.07 9.12
CA GLY A 60 -11.62 -0.97 8.03
C GLY A 60 -10.96 -1.16 6.67
N ARG A 61 -11.80 -1.39 5.65
CA ARG A 61 -11.36 -1.45 4.25
C ARG A 61 -10.93 -0.07 3.75
N PRO A 62 -9.98 0.01 2.81
CA PRO A 62 -9.56 1.31 2.31
C PRO A 62 -10.67 1.97 1.46
N GLY A 63 -10.96 3.25 1.72
CA GLY A 63 -11.81 4.10 0.87
C GLY A 63 -11.03 4.96 -0.12
N ILE A 64 -11.76 5.67 -0.99
CA ILE A 64 -11.19 6.52 -2.06
C ILE A 64 -10.24 7.62 -1.55
N HIS A 65 -10.49 8.13 -0.34
CA HIS A 65 -9.62 9.13 0.30
C HIS A 65 -8.22 8.57 0.61
N HIS A 66 -8.11 7.26 0.87
CA HIS A 66 -6.82 6.60 1.02
C HIS A 66 -6.07 6.49 -0.30
N VAL A 67 -6.78 6.21 -1.40
CA VAL A 67 -6.20 6.20 -2.75
C VAL A 67 -5.60 7.58 -3.07
N LEU A 68 -6.38 8.65 -2.89
CA LEU A 68 -5.91 10.02 -3.11
C LEU A 68 -4.67 10.35 -2.27
N ALA A 69 -4.71 10.06 -0.97
CA ALA A 69 -3.59 10.30 -0.09
C ALA A 69 -2.34 9.52 -0.52
N ARG A 70 -2.48 8.23 -0.85
CA ARG A 70 -1.36 7.37 -1.29
C ARG A 70 -0.80 7.80 -2.64
N THR A 71 -1.62 8.29 -3.56
CA THR A 71 -1.16 8.86 -4.84
C THR A 71 -0.16 10.01 -4.62
N PHE A 72 -0.49 10.97 -3.75
CA PHE A 72 0.46 12.04 -3.42
C PHE A 72 1.71 11.51 -2.71
N LYS A 73 1.53 10.59 -1.76
CA LYS A 73 2.62 9.97 -1.00
C LYS A 73 3.53 9.08 -1.85
N ASP A 74 3.11 8.68 -3.06
CA ASP A 74 3.93 7.93 -4.03
C ASP A 74 4.59 8.85 -5.08
N ILE A 75 3.86 9.84 -5.60
CA ILE A 75 4.36 10.78 -6.63
C ILE A 75 5.62 11.51 -6.16
N TYR A 76 5.64 12.03 -4.92
CA TYR A 76 6.78 12.82 -4.45
C TYR A 76 8.06 11.98 -4.24
N PRO A 77 8.03 10.81 -3.56
CA PRO A 77 9.20 9.94 -3.51
C PRO A 77 9.70 9.49 -4.88
N ARG A 78 8.80 9.16 -5.84
CA ARG A 78 9.22 8.83 -7.22
C ARG A 78 9.93 10.00 -7.89
N PHE A 79 9.33 11.19 -7.82
CA PHE A 79 9.94 12.41 -8.33
C PHE A 79 11.31 12.66 -7.69
N LYS A 80 11.46 12.50 -6.37
CA LYS A 80 12.74 12.66 -5.67
C LYS A 80 13.78 11.64 -6.10
N THR A 81 13.40 10.37 -6.27
CA THR A 81 14.28 9.34 -6.85
C THR A 81 14.79 9.76 -8.23
N MET A 82 13.90 10.24 -9.10
CA MET A 82 14.24 10.73 -10.45
C MET A 82 15.12 12.00 -10.42
N ARG A 83 15.01 12.81 -9.36
CA ARG A 83 15.84 14.01 -9.14
C ARG A 83 17.17 13.71 -8.47
N GLY A 84 17.55 12.44 -8.33
CA GLY A 84 18.86 12.04 -7.82
C GLY A 84 18.93 11.94 -6.30
N TYR A 85 17.82 11.69 -5.61
CA TYR A 85 17.80 11.40 -4.17
C TYR A 85 17.64 9.90 -3.89
N HIS A 86 18.10 9.47 -2.72
CA HIS A 86 17.73 8.20 -2.12
C HIS A 86 16.42 8.39 -1.34
N ALA A 87 15.33 7.75 -1.76
CA ALA A 87 14.01 7.94 -1.15
C ALA A 87 13.41 6.60 -0.69
N PRO A 88 13.90 6.03 0.43
CA PRO A 88 13.32 4.82 1.01
C PRO A 88 11.90 5.10 1.49
N ARG A 89 11.01 4.10 1.36
CA ARG A 89 9.58 4.24 1.63
C ARG A 89 9.19 3.15 2.62
N LYS A 90 8.54 3.54 3.71
CA LYS A 90 8.08 2.63 4.75
C LYS A 90 6.64 2.99 5.10
N GLY A 91 5.74 2.01 4.97
CA GLY A 91 4.39 2.09 5.51
C GLY A 91 4.35 1.63 6.97
N GLY A 92 3.27 1.96 7.66
CA GLY A 92 2.98 1.46 9.00
C GLY A 92 1.49 1.25 9.19
N TRP A 93 1.13 0.63 10.31
CA TRP A 93 -0.25 0.41 10.71
C TRP A 93 -0.44 0.92 12.12
N ASP A 94 -1.53 1.65 12.34
CA ASP A 94 -2.00 1.95 13.69
C ASP A 94 -2.98 0.84 14.10
N THR A 95 -2.65 0.12 15.17
CA THR A 95 -3.23 -1.19 15.48
C THR A 95 -3.92 -1.27 16.85
N HIS A 96 -3.96 -0.17 17.59
CA HIS A 96 -4.50 -0.13 18.94
C HIS A 96 -5.57 0.96 19.08
N GLY A 97 -6.15 1.03 20.28
CA GLY A 97 -7.07 2.08 20.67
C GLY A 97 -8.51 1.83 20.25
N LEU A 98 -9.36 2.78 20.65
CA LEU A 98 -10.81 2.71 20.51
C LEU A 98 -11.29 2.38 19.09
N PRO A 99 -10.70 2.89 17.99
CA PRO A 99 -11.18 2.55 16.66
C PRO A 99 -11.09 1.06 16.32
N VAL A 100 -10.15 0.31 16.90
CA VAL A 100 -10.03 -1.14 16.73
C VAL A 100 -10.95 -1.88 17.68
N GLU A 101 -10.97 -1.48 18.96
CA GLU A 101 -11.84 -2.09 19.98
C GLU A 101 -13.31 -1.99 19.59
N HIS A 102 -13.72 -0.82 19.08
CA HIS A 102 -15.10 -0.55 18.70
C HIS A 102 -15.60 -1.42 17.51
N GLU A 103 -14.71 -1.86 16.62
CA GLU A 103 -15.10 -2.80 15.58
C GLU A 103 -15.40 -4.19 16.17
N ILE A 104 -14.66 -4.62 17.20
CA ILE A 104 -14.95 -5.87 17.89
C ILE A 104 -16.22 -5.75 18.73
N GLU A 105 -16.45 -4.62 19.38
CA GLU A 105 -17.71 -4.32 20.09
C GLU A 105 -18.92 -4.49 19.15
N LYS A 106 -18.84 -3.93 17.93
CA LYS A 106 -19.88 -4.09 16.89
C LYS A 106 -20.03 -5.54 16.44
N GLU A 107 -18.93 -6.27 16.21
CA GLU A 107 -18.96 -7.69 15.80
C GLU A 107 -19.61 -8.58 16.87
N LEU A 108 -19.37 -8.27 18.15
CA LEU A 108 -19.93 -8.98 19.29
C LEU A 108 -21.37 -8.54 19.62
N GLY A 109 -21.75 -7.33 19.22
CA GLY A 109 -22.99 -6.69 19.65
C GLY A 109 -22.98 -6.25 21.12
N ILE A 110 -21.79 -6.08 21.72
CA ILE A 110 -21.58 -5.73 23.13
C ILE A 110 -20.78 -4.43 23.20
N PHE A 111 -21.35 -3.40 23.82
CA PHE A 111 -20.71 -2.08 23.99
C PHE A 111 -20.38 -1.74 25.45
N ASP A 112 -20.85 -2.55 26.40
CA ASP A 112 -20.53 -2.40 27.81
C ASP A 112 -19.24 -3.15 28.16
N LYS A 113 -18.30 -2.45 28.80
CA LYS A 113 -16.97 -3.00 29.11
C LYS A 113 -17.02 -4.09 30.18
N GLN A 114 -17.91 -3.94 31.16
CA GLN A 114 -18.05 -4.94 32.24
C GLN A 114 -18.63 -6.23 31.66
N GLU A 115 -19.55 -6.11 30.72
CA GLU A 115 -20.12 -7.24 29.98
C GLU A 115 -19.06 -7.96 29.13
N ILE A 116 -18.19 -7.21 28.43
CA ILE A 116 -17.05 -7.80 27.69
C ILE A 116 -16.12 -8.54 28.65
N GLU A 117 -15.76 -7.94 29.78
CA GLU A 117 -14.89 -8.59 30.78
C GLU A 117 -15.50 -9.86 31.35
N ALA A 118 -16.82 -9.86 31.63
CA ALA A 118 -17.51 -10.99 32.23
C ALA A 118 -17.80 -12.14 31.24
N GLN A 119 -18.20 -11.82 30.00
CA GLN A 119 -18.62 -12.82 29.01
C GLN A 119 -17.49 -13.32 28.11
N ILE A 120 -16.54 -12.44 27.77
CA ILE A 120 -15.47 -12.71 26.80
C ILE A 120 -14.11 -12.79 27.49
N GLY A 121 -13.84 -11.86 28.41
CA GLY A 121 -12.56 -11.70 29.08
C GLY A 121 -11.55 -10.90 28.24
N VAL A 122 -10.69 -10.14 28.95
CA VAL A 122 -9.73 -9.20 28.34
C VAL A 122 -8.77 -9.86 27.35
N ALA A 123 -8.27 -11.06 27.68
CA ALA A 123 -7.30 -11.77 26.85
C ALA A 123 -7.91 -12.17 25.49
N GLU A 124 -9.13 -12.69 25.51
CA GLU A 124 -9.85 -13.11 24.31
C GLU A 124 -10.29 -11.90 23.48
N PHE A 125 -10.78 -10.83 24.12
CA PHE A 125 -11.12 -9.58 23.43
C PHE A 125 -9.90 -8.99 22.70
N THR A 126 -8.75 -8.93 23.37
CA THR A 126 -7.50 -8.44 22.78
C THR A 126 -7.01 -9.33 21.63
N ARG A 127 -7.19 -10.66 21.73
CA ARG A 127 -6.89 -11.59 20.64
C ARG A 127 -7.74 -11.27 19.41
N ARG A 128 -9.04 -11.03 19.59
CA ARG A 128 -9.96 -10.66 18.51
C ARG A 128 -9.59 -9.32 17.88
N CYS A 129 -9.25 -8.31 18.68
CA CYS A 129 -8.75 -7.01 18.17
C CYS A 129 -7.52 -7.21 17.25
N ARG A 130 -6.55 -8.02 17.68
CA ARG A 130 -5.37 -8.34 16.87
C ARG A 130 -5.74 -9.05 15.56
N GLU A 131 -6.65 -10.01 15.61
CA GLU A 131 -7.11 -10.73 14.41
C GLU A 131 -7.83 -9.82 13.43
N SER A 132 -8.66 -8.89 13.92
CA SER A 132 -9.33 -7.88 13.09
C SER A 132 -8.34 -6.97 12.38
N VAL A 133 -7.31 -6.49 13.10
CA VAL A 133 -6.21 -5.71 12.50
C VAL A 133 -5.56 -6.47 11.34
N MET A 134 -5.23 -7.75 11.53
CA MET A 134 -4.58 -8.55 10.48
C MET A 134 -5.49 -8.77 9.26
N ARG A 135 -6.82 -8.93 9.47
CA ARG A 135 -7.78 -9.02 8.37
C ARG A 135 -7.77 -7.76 7.51
N TYR A 136 -7.83 -6.59 8.14
CA TYR A 136 -7.86 -5.34 7.38
C TYR A 136 -6.53 -5.03 6.71
N ILE A 137 -5.39 -5.30 7.35
CA ILE A 137 -4.07 -5.14 6.70
C ILE A 137 -4.02 -5.89 5.36
N ALA A 138 -4.50 -7.13 5.31
CA ALA A 138 -4.52 -7.91 4.07
C ALA A 138 -5.39 -7.29 2.96
N ASP A 139 -6.51 -6.64 3.30
CA ASP A 139 -7.34 -5.91 2.33
C ASP A 139 -6.62 -4.66 1.81
N TRP A 140 -5.83 -3.99 2.64
CA TRP A 140 -5.04 -2.85 2.21
C TRP A 140 -3.82 -3.23 1.37
N GLU A 141 -3.15 -4.34 1.66
CA GLU A 141 -2.03 -4.85 0.87
C GLU A 141 -2.46 -5.26 -0.54
N LYS A 142 -3.72 -5.64 -0.74
CA LYS A 142 -4.24 -5.85 -2.11
C LYS A 142 -4.43 -4.55 -2.89
N MET A 143 -4.60 -3.42 -2.20
CA MET A 143 -4.78 -2.11 -2.82
C MET A 143 -3.44 -1.42 -3.12
N THR A 144 -2.36 -1.71 -2.38
CA THR A 144 -1.05 -1.04 -2.48
C THR A 144 0.03 -1.98 -2.97
#